data_AF-A0AAQ4RSQ6-F1
#
_entry.id   AF-A0AAQ4RSQ6-F1
#
_cell.length_a   1.000
_cell.length_b   1.000
_cell.length_c   1.000
_cell.angle_alpha   90.00
_cell.angle_beta   90.00
_cell.angle_gamma   90.00
#
_symmetry.space_group_name_H-M   'P 1'
#
loop_
_entity.id
_entity.type
_entity.pdbx_description
1 polymer ?
#
loop_
_entity_poly.entity_id
_entity_poly.type
_entity_poly.pdbx_seq_one_letter_code
_entity_poly.pdbx_strand_id
1 'polypeptide(L)'
;MLSALCAITLLCLMPASRAAPLACEDSAWPPESMDPRHLVGTWALVAGSLSHLPLLERFKQRDSAYVNFSNSTGDAAISYSRSIRQDGTCLYRSFNVSLAGGRFTYEGTPPSNLTTNFVRTSCPDCMLMHMNVESGKRQHLYLFSRRREVEQKEIEEFRAQCLVASTSELENNGSYRYL
;
A
#
# COMPACT_ATOMS: atom_id res chain seq x y z
N MET A 1 -47.55 52.99 -14.45
CA MET A 1 -46.24 53.66 -14.69
C MET A 1 -45.42 53.50 -13.40
N LEU A 2 -44.38 52.65 -13.40
CA LEU A 2 -42.95 53.03 -13.23
C LEU A 2 -42.68 53.75 -11.88
N SER A 3 -41.78 53.36 -10.96
CA SER A 3 -40.63 52.42 -10.95
C SER A 3 -40.05 52.37 -9.52
N ALA A 4 -39.33 51.27 -9.17
CA ALA A 4 -38.10 51.23 -8.34
C ALA A 4 -38.26 51.46 -6.79
N LEU A 5 -37.46 50.93 -5.85
CA LEU A 5 -36.16 50.27 -5.79
C LEU A 5 -36.08 49.42 -4.48
N CYS A 6 -35.29 48.33 -4.55
CA CYS A 6 -34.38 47.78 -3.53
C CYS A 6 -34.75 47.75 -2.03
N ALA A 7 -34.87 46.53 -1.48
CA ALA A 7 -34.35 46.22 -0.14
C ALA A 7 -33.68 44.84 -0.17
N ILE A 8 -32.39 44.84 0.16
CA ILE A 8 -31.42 43.75 0.02
C ILE A 8 -31.68 42.71 1.10
N THR A 9 -32.13 41.51 0.72
CA THR A 9 -32.11 40.35 1.62
C THR A 9 -30.69 39.77 1.62
N LEU A 10 -29.92 40.09 2.65
CA LEU A 10 -28.64 39.45 2.96
C LEU A 10 -28.90 37.98 3.34
N LEU A 11 -28.97 37.10 2.34
CA LEU A 11 -28.85 35.66 2.53
C LEU A 11 -27.44 35.38 3.03
N CYS A 12 -27.32 35.03 4.31
CA CYS A 12 -26.13 34.47 4.93
C CYS A 12 -25.69 33.22 4.14
N LEU A 13 -24.78 33.40 3.18
CA LEU A 13 -24.02 32.33 2.57
C LEU A 13 -23.04 31.83 3.64
N MET A 14 -23.46 30.82 4.39
CA MET A 14 -22.53 29.94 5.08
C MET A 14 -21.57 29.43 4.00
N PRO A 15 -20.24 29.62 4.13
CA PRO A 15 -19.33 28.90 3.28
C PRO A 15 -19.52 27.43 3.66
N ALA A 16 -20.25 26.69 2.82
CA ALA A 16 -20.09 25.26 2.76
C ALA A 16 -18.62 25.07 2.38
N SER A 17 -17.79 24.87 3.39
CA SER A 17 -16.40 24.43 3.26
C SER A 17 -16.46 23.10 2.54
N ARG A 18 -16.50 23.19 1.22
CA ARG A 18 -16.30 22.10 0.29
C ARG A 18 -14.84 21.76 0.50
N ALA A 19 -14.57 20.85 1.43
CA ALA A 19 -13.28 20.18 1.48
C ALA A 19 -12.99 19.76 0.05
N ALA A 20 -11.95 20.35 -0.54
CA ALA A 20 -11.55 20.02 -1.89
C ALA A 20 -11.43 18.49 -1.95
N PRO A 21 -11.99 17.83 -2.97
CA PRO A 21 -11.70 16.43 -3.17
C PRO A 21 -10.18 16.36 -3.33
N LEU A 22 -9.48 15.80 -2.33
CA LEU A 22 -8.10 15.39 -2.52
C LEU A 22 -8.13 14.48 -3.74
N ALA A 23 -7.38 14.86 -4.76
CA ALA A 23 -7.36 14.25 -6.08
C ALA A 23 -7.44 12.72 -5.98
N CYS A 24 -8.62 12.17 -6.27
CA CYS A 24 -8.86 10.73 -6.41
C CYS A 24 -8.69 10.27 -7.86
N GLU A 25 -8.12 11.10 -8.73
CA GLU A 25 -7.69 10.71 -10.06
C GLU A 25 -6.18 10.42 -10.03
N ASP A 26 -5.83 9.21 -10.46
CA ASP A 26 -4.47 8.66 -10.66
C ASP A 26 -3.72 8.07 -9.45
N SER A 27 -4.40 7.32 -8.57
CA SER A 27 -3.72 6.55 -7.50
C SER A 27 -3.08 5.23 -7.96
N ALA A 28 -3.31 4.79 -9.20
CA ALA A 28 -2.60 3.65 -9.77
C ALA A 28 -1.34 4.15 -10.50
N TRP A 29 -0.17 3.91 -9.91
CA TRP A 29 1.10 4.02 -10.65
C TRP A 29 1.03 3.10 -11.87
N PRO A 30 1.41 3.54 -13.07
CA PRO A 30 1.51 2.66 -14.23
C PRO A 30 2.35 1.42 -13.85
N PRO A 31 1.89 0.20 -14.12
CA PRO A 31 2.67 -1.02 -13.89
C PRO A 31 4.06 -1.01 -14.56
N GLU A 32 4.23 -0.10 -15.53
CA GLU A 32 5.38 0.07 -16.40
C GLU A 32 6.54 0.87 -15.77
N SER A 33 6.31 1.57 -14.66
CA SER A 33 7.28 2.57 -14.14
C SER A 33 8.06 2.15 -12.89
N MET A 34 8.05 0.87 -12.50
CA MET A 34 8.96 0.41 -11.44
C MET A 34 10.10 -0.40 -12.02
N ASP A 35 11.24 0.27 -12.21
CA ASP A 35 12.50 -0.41 -12.47
C ASP A 35 12.87 -1.26 -11.24
N PRO A 36 13.01 -2.60 -11.40
CA PRO A 36 13.52 -3.53 -10.39
C PRO A 36 14.71 -3.01 -9.57
N ARG A 37 15.58 -2.19 -10.19
CA ARG A 37 16.76 -1.63 -9.54
C ARG A 37 16.41 -0.70 -8.38
N HIS A 38 15.26 -0.03 -8.41
CA HIS A 38 14.81 0.82 -7.29
C HIS A 38 14.33 0.02 -6.07
N LEU A 39 13.98 -1.25 -6.27
CA LEU A 39 13.59 -2.14 -5.18
C LEU A 39 14.79 -2.68 -4.40
N VAL A 40 15.98 -2.66 -4.97
CA VAL A 40 17.19 -3.28 -4.42
C VAL A 40 17.50 -2.76 -3.01
N GLY A 41 17.92 -3.69 -2.15
CA GLY A 41 18.27 -3.47 -0.77
C GLY A 41 17.16 -3.88 0.20
N THR A 42 17.38 -3.55 1.46
CA THR A 42 16.52 -3.95 2.57
C THR A 42 15.44 -2.91 2.85
N TRP A 43 14.26 -3.40 3.22
CA TRP A 43 13.09 -2.62 3.60
C TRP A 43 12.46 -3.22 4.86
N ALA A 44 12.18 -2.38 5.85
CA ALA A 44 11.40 -2.75 7.01
C ALA A 44 9.91 -2.68 6.68
N LEU A 45 9.13 -3.65 7.14
CA LEU A 45 7.67 -3.60 7.09
C LEU A 45 7.16 -2.81 8.29
N VAL A 46 6.52 -1.68 8.03
CA VAL A 46 6.11 -0.72 9.06
C VAL A 46 4.62 -0.85 9.37
N ALA A 47 3.80 -1.06 8.34
CA ALA A 47 2.36 -1.23 8.51
C ALA A 47 1.77 -2.22 7.51
N GLY A 48 0.65 -2.83 7.88
CA GLY A 48 -0.10 -3.72 7.02
C GLY A 48 -1.61 -3.59 7.22
N SER A 49 -2.34 -3.70 6.11
CA SER A 49 -3.78 -3.89 6.05
C SER A 49 -4.06 -5.17 5.27
N LEU A 50 -4.87 -6.07 5.84
CA LEU A 50 -5.19 -7.35 5.22
C LEU A 50 -6.70 -7.56 5.33
N SER A 51 -7.38 -7.86 4.21
CA SER A 51 -8.82 -8.11 4.23
C SER A 51 -9.21 -9.46 4.84
N HIS A 52 -8.29 -10.41 4.94
CA HIS A 52 -8.55 -11.74 5.52
C HIS A 52 -8.12 -11.83 6.99
N LEU A 53 -9.11 -11.87 7.90
CA LEU A 53 -8.91 -11.81 9.35
C LEU A 53 -7.88 -12.83 9.91
N PRO A 54 -7.90 -14.13 9.57
CA PRO A 54 -6.89 -15.07 10.08
C PRO A 54 -5.45 -14.71 9.71
N LEU A 55 -5.22 -14.14 8.53
CA LEU A 55 -3.90 -13.67 8.13
C LEU A 55 -3.53 -12.37 8.84
N LEU A 56 -4.51 -11.49 9.08
CA LEU A 56 -4.31 -10.32 9.89
C LEU A 56 -3.92 -10.69 11.32
N GLU A 57 -4.63 -11.59 12.00
CA GLU A 57 -4.29 -11.99 13.36
C GLU A 57 -2.88 -12.60 13.45
N ARG A 58 -2.46 -13.39 12.46
CA ARG A 58 -1.07 -13.84 12.36
C ARG A 58 -0.08 -12.69 12.10
N PHE A 59 -0.47 -11.72 11.26
CA PHE A 59 0.31 -10.50 11.07
C PHE A 59 0.46 -9.73 12.38
N LYS A 60 -0.55 -9.78 13.26
CA LYS A 60 -0.57 -9.17 14.59
C LYS A 60 0.34 -9.82 15.64
N GLN A 61 0.96 -10.94 15.33
CA GLN A 61 1.88 -11.62 16.24
C GLN A 61 3.35 -11.29 15.97
N ARG A 62 3.65 -10.55 14.90
CA ARG A 62 5.03 -10.22 14.52
C ARG A 62 5.56 -9.08 15.39
N ASP A 63 6.84 -9.18 15.74
CA ASP A 63 7.59 -8.11 16.39
C ASP A 63 8.23 -7.18 15.35
N SER A 64 8.71 -7.75 14.25
CA SER A 64 9.24 -6.98 13.11
C SER A 64 9.33 -7.88 11.87
N ALA A 65 9.40 -7.27 10.70
CA ALA A 65 9.67 -7.99 9.47
C ALA A 65 10.47 -7.12 8.50
N TYR A 66 11.33 -7.76 7.72
CA TYR A 66 12.11 -7.13 6.67
C TYR A 66 11.99 -7.92 5.38
N VAL A 67 12.13 -7.23 4.26
CA VAL A 67 12.34 -7.83 2.95
C VAL A 67 13.62 -7.27 2.35
N ASN A 68 14.34 -8.08 1.60
CA ASN A 68 15.53 -7.64 0.87
C ASN A 68 15.46 -8.13 -0.56
N PHE A 69 15.60 -7.20 -1.50
CA PHE A 69 15.71 -7.47 -2.93
C PHE A 69 17.18 -7.33 -3.32
N SER A 70 17.72 -8.30 -4.03
CA SER A 70 19.09 -8.28 -4.51
C SER A 70 19.15 -8.73 -5.96
N ASN A 71 20.02 -8.11 -6.75
CA ASN A 71 20.22 -8.50 -8.14
C ASN A 71 20.71 -9.95 -8.18
N SER A 72 20.08 -10.79 -8.99
CA SER A 72 20.67 -12.08 -9.33
C SER A 72 21.72 -11.85 -10.43
N THR A 73 22.87 -12.51 -10.33
CA THR A 73 23.85 -12.52 -11.41
C THR A 73 23.33 -13.41 -12.54
N GLY A 74 22.83 -12.82 -13.62
CA GLY A 74 22.69 -13.51 -14.92
C GLY A 74 21.31 -13.52 -15.58
N ASP A 75 20.23 -13.11 -14.90
CA ASP A 75 18.87 -13.17 -15.48
C ASP A 75 17.97 -12.00 -15.00
N ALA A 76 16.83 -11.80 -15.67
CA ALA A 76 15.77 -10.86 -15.27
C ALA A 76 15.13 -11.15 -13.89
N ALA A 77 15.62 -12.16 -13.17
CA ALA A 77 15.18 -12.53 -11.84
C ALA A 77 15.88 -11.70 -10.76
N ILE A 78 15.15 -11.37 -9.70
CA ILE A 78 15.62 -10.69 -8.49
C ILE A 78 15.58 -11.73 -7.37
N SER A 79 16.64 -11.81 -6.56
CA SER A 79 16.58 -12.59 -5.33
C SER A 79 15.83 -11.79 -4.27
N TYR A 80 14.72 -12.35 -3.78
CA TYR A 80 13.86 -11.80 -2.75
C TYR A 80 13.95 -12.64 -1.48
N SER A 81 14.34 -12.00 -0.39
CA SER A 81 14.37 -12.64 0.93
C SER A 81 13.45 -11.91 1.90
N ARG A 82 12.88 -12.65 2.85
CA ARG A 82 12.09 -12.12 3.95
C ARG A 82 12.62 -12.65 5.27
N SER A 83 12.67 -11.78 6.27
CA SER A 83 12.91 -12.14 7.67
C SER A 83 11.75 -11.66 8.52
N ILE A 84 11.27 -12.50 9.44
CA ILE A 84 10.19 -12.17 10.36
C ILE A 84 10.65 -12.54 11.75
N ARG A 85 10.60 -11.59 12.67
CA ARG A 85 10.79 -11.84 14.09
C ARG A 85 9.43 -12.01 14.77
N GLN A 86 9.28 -13.10 15.49
CA GLN A 86 8.07 -13.43 16.26
C GLN A 86 8.47 -14.27 17.47
N ASP A 87 7.99 -13.89 18.66
CA ASP A 87 8.17 -14.64 19.92
C ASP A 87 9.66 -14.95 20.20
N GLY A 88 10.54 -13.98 19.92
CA GLY A 88 11.99 -14.13 20.09
C GLY A 88 12.70 -14.99 19.03
N THR A 89 11.98 -15.60 18.10
CA THR A 89 12.53 -16.38 16.99
C THR A 89 12.57 -15.57 15.69
N CYS A 90 13.52 -15.90 14.80
CA CYS A 90 13.63 -15.28 13.48
C CYS A 90 13.41 -16.32 12.39
N LEU A 91 12.39 -16.09 11.55
CA LEU A 91 12.07 -16.93 10.41
C LEU A 91 12.59 -16.27 9.13
N TYR A 92 13.50 -16.95 8.44
CA TYR A 92 14.09 -16.47 7.19
C TYR A 92 13.64 -17.33 6.01
N ARG A 93 13.31 -16.72 4.87
CA ARG A 93 13.09 -17.41 3.59
C ARG A 93 13.59 -16.58 2.43
N SER A 94 14.11 -17.25 1.39
CA SER A 94 14.56 -16.63 0.16
C SER A 94 13.94 -17.32 -1.05
N PHE A 95 13.63 -16.55 -2.07
CA PHE A 95 13.01 -16.98 -3.32
C PHE A 95 13.60 -16.15 -4.46
N ASN A 96 13.70 -16.74 -5.64
CA ASN A 96 13.88 -15.94 -6.85
C ASN A 96 12.51 -15.46 -7.31
N VAL A 97 12.43 -14.17 -7.67
CA VAL A 97 11.22 -13.55 -8.19
C VAL A 97 11.49 -12.83 -9.49
N SER A 98 10.61 -12.96 -10.46
CA SER A 98 10.61 -12.08 -11.63
C SER A 98 9.54 -11.01 -11.46
N LEU A 99 9.87 -9.76 -11.77
CA LEU A 99 8.91 -8.64 -11.78
C LEU A 99 8.61 -8.28 -13.23
N ALA A 100 7.41 -8.61 -13.71
CA ALA A 100 6.96 -8.27 -15.06
C ALA A 100 5.58 -7.61 -15.00
N GLY A 101 5.46 -6.39 -15.52
CA GLY A 101 4.20 -5.62 -15.51
C GLY A 101 3.61 -5.46 -14.10
N GLY A 102 4.44 -5.17 -13.10
CA GLY A 102 4.06 -5.08 -11.68
C GLY A 102 3.89 -6.42 -10.95
N ARG A 103 3.79 -7.55 -11.66
CA ARG A 103 3.52 -8.86 -11.05
C ARG A 103 4.81 -9.54 -10.57
N PHE A 104 4.85 -9.91 -9.29
CA PHE A 104 5.85 -10.85 -8.78
C PHE A 104 5.46 -12.29 -9.13
N THR A 105 6.35 -13.00 -9.81
CA THR A 105 6.25 -14.46 -9.99
C THR A 105 7.35 -15.12 -9.19
N TYR A 106 7.00 -16.00 -8.26
CA TYR A 106 7.97 -16.77 -7.48
C TYR A 106 8.39 -17.99 -8.29
N GLU A 107 9.69 -18.10 -8.56
CA GLU A 107 10.26 -19.22 -9.30
C GLU A 107 9.97 -20.55 -8.56
N GLY A 108 9.60 -21.59 -9.31
CA GLY A 108 9.28 -22.91 -8.75
C GLY A 108 7.90 -23.04 -8.11
N THR A 109 7.03 -22.02 -8.21
CA THR A 109 5.61 -22.11 -7.83
C THR A 109 4.71 -22.01 -9.07
N PRO A 110 3.53 -22.67 -9.09
CA PRO A 110 2.53 -22.41 -10.11
C PRO A 110 2.23 -20.90 -10.15
N PRO A 111 1.89 -20.32 -11.31
CA PRO A 111 1.50 -18.91 -11.40
C PRO A 111 0.43 -18.62 -10.36
N SER A 112 0.81 -17.90 -9.30
CA SER A 112 -0.14 -17.57 -8.26
C SER A 112 -1.15 -16.57 -8.82
N ASN A 113 -2.42 -16.67 -8.42
CA ASN A 113 -3.44 -15.63 -8.66
C ASN A 113 -3.18 -14.38 -7.79
N LEU A 114 -1.91 -14.02 -7.65
CA LEU A 114 -1.40 -12.85 -6.95
C LEU A 114 -1.01 -11.83 -8.02
N THR A 115 -1.60 -10.66 -7.92
CA THR A 115 -1.14 -9.46 -8.62
C THR A 115 -0.55 -8.54 -7.58
N THR A 116 0.59 -7.95 -7.87
CA THR A 116 1.16 -6.91 -7.02
C THR A 116 1.21 -5.63 -7.81
N ASN A 117 0.89 -4.53 -7.16
CA ASN A 117 0.98 -3.19 -7.69
C ASN A 117 1.70 -2.33 -6.65
N PHE A 118 2.35 -1.28 -7.12
CA PHE A 118 2.97 -0.31 -6.23
C PHE A 118 2.17 0.98 -6.28
N VAL A 119 1.92 1.55 -5.12
CA VAL A 119 1.12 2.76 -4.98
C VAL A 119 2.06 3.91 -4.63
N ARG A 120 1.85 5.07 -5.27
CA ARG A 120 2.62 6.27 -4.96
C ARG A 120 2.34 6.71 -3.52
N THR A 121 3.37 7.15 -2.83
CA THR A 121 3.28 7.74 -1.48
C THR A 121 4.13 9.01 -1.44
N SER A 122 3.77 9.95 -0.56
CA SER A 122 4.58 11.14 -0.28
C SER A 122 5.89 10.83 0.45
N CYS A 123 6.04 9.64 1.05
CA CYS A 123 7.25 9.21 1.73
C CYS A 123 8.34 8.79 0.72
N PRO A 124 9.46 9.53 0.62
CA PRO A 124 10.46 9.32 -0.43
C PRO A 124 11.28 8.04 -0.26
N ASP A 125 11.34 7.50 0.95
CA ASP A 125 12.04 6.28 1.31
C ASP A 125 11.08 5.15 1.73
N CYS A 126 9.82 5.26 1.32
CA CYS A 126 8.81 4.22 1.49
C CYS A 126 8.41 3.58 0.17
N MET A 127 7.87 2.38 0.30
CA MET A 127 7.29 1.60 -0.78
C MET A 127 5.94 1.06 -0.29
N LEU A 128 4.86 1.49 -0.93
CA LEU A 128 3.54 0.93 -0.69
C LEU A 128 3.24 -0.16 -1.71
N MET A 129 3.10 -1.38 -1.21
CA MET A 129 2.81 -2.56 -2.01
C MET A 129 1.35 -2.96 -1.81
N HIS A 130 0.58 -3.00 -2.89
CA HIS A 130 -0.80 -3.46 -2.95
C HIS A 130 -0.84 -4.83 -3.61
N MET A 131 -1.22 -5.85 -2.85
CA MET A 131 -1.40 -7.20 -3.36
C MET A 131 -2.89 -7.53 -3.49
N ASN A 132 -3.26 -7.92 -4.69
CA ASN A 132 -4.56 -8.48 -5.01
C ASN A 132 -4.38 -10.00 -5.15
N VAL A 133 -5.02 -10.75 -4.25
CA VAL A 133 -4.91 -12.21 -4.17
C VAL A 133 -6.24 -12.84 -4.56
N GLU A 134 -6.18 -13.99 -5.24
CA GLU A 134 -7.36 -14.74 -5.68
C GLU A 134 -8.32 -13.92 -6.55
N SER A 135 -7.75 -13.12 -7.46
CA SER A 135 -8.53 -12.32 -8.42
C SER A 135 -9.50 -11.33 -7.75
N GLY A 136 -9.06 -10.66 -6.69
CA GLY A 136 -9.79 -9.59 -6.00
C GLY A 136 -10.34 -9.99 -4.65
N LYS A 137 -10.51 -11.30 -4.40
CA LYS A 137 -11.14 -11.77 -3.15
C LYS A 137 -10.42 -11.31 -1.89
N ARG A 138 -9.11 -11.09 -1.97
CA ARG A 138 -8.32 -10.61 -0.84
C ARG A 138 -7.40 -9.48 -1.26
N GLN A 139 -7.50 -8.36 -0.55
CA GLN A 139 -6.70 -7.16 -0.73
C GLN A 139 -5.75 -7.01 0.45
N HIS A 140 -4.48 -6.77 0.14
CA HIS A 140 -3.45 -6.56 1.15
C HIS A 140 -2.64 -5.32 0.79
N LEU A 141 -2.47 -4.40 1.74
CA LEU A 141 -1.57 -3.27 1.59
C LEU A 141 -0.45 -3.39 2.61
N TYR A 142 0.78 -3.19 2.17
CA TYR A 142 1.97 -3.24 2.99
C TYR A 142 2.80 -1.98 2.79
N LEU A 143 2.99 -1.22 3.86
CA LEU A 143 3.89 -0.08 3.88
C LEU A 143 5.27 -0.54 4.31
N PHE A 144 6.22 -0.42 3.39
CA PHE A 144 7.63 -0.66 3.64
C PHE A 144 8.38 0.67 3.71
N SER A 145 9.45 0.72 4.50
CA SER A 145 10.36 1.87 4.58
C SER A 145 11.81 1.42 4.67
N ARG A 146 12.74 2.28 4.25
CA ARG A 146 14.17 2.12 4.54
C ARG A 146 14.47 2.31 6.03
N ARG A 147 13.60 3.03 6.75
CA ARG A 147 13.63 3.23 8.20
C ARG A 147 12.76 2.20 8.91
N ARG A 148 12.99 2.00 10.20
CA ARG A 148 12.14 1.13 11.05
C ARG A 148 10.81 1.77 11.40
N GLU A 149 10.80 3.09 11.52
CA GLU A 149 9.65 3.90 11.88
C GLU A 149 9.51 5.03 10.87
N VAL A 150 8.28 5.45 10.63
CA VAL A 150 7.91 6.51 9.69
C VAL A 150 7.17 7.61 10.45
N GLU A 151 7.10 8.81 9.87
CA GLU A 151 6.43 9.93 10.49
C GLU A 151 4.92 9.72 10.57
N GLN A 152 4.28 10.38 11.54
CA GLN A 152 2.83 10.29 11.75
C GLN A 152 2.02 10.65 10.49
N LYS A 153 2.48 11.64 9.71
CA LYS A 153 1.87 12.03 8.44
C LYS A 153 1.90 10.89 7.39
N GLU A 154 2.97 10.09 7.39
CA GLU A 154 3.17 8.97 6.46
C GLU A 154 2.24 7.80 6.83
N ILE A 155 2.02 7.59 8.14
CA ILE A 155 1.01 6.65 8.65
C ILE A 155 -0.42 7.08 8.30
N GLU A 156 -0.74 8.37 8.43
CA GLU A 156 -2.07 8.90 8.11
C GLU A 156 -2.39 8.78 6.62
N GLU A 157 -1.42 9.06 5.75
CA GLU A 157 -1.53 8.82 4.31
C GLU A 157 -1.82 7.33 4.03
N PHE A 158 -1.06 6.42 4.64
CA PHE A 158 -1.27 4.98 4.49
C PHE A 158 -2.67 4.53 4.94
N ARG A 159 -3.19 5.08 6.05
CA ARG A 159 -4.56 4.81 6.51
C ARG A 159 -5.59 5.27 5.47
N ALA A 160 -5.43 6.46 4.93
CA ALA A 160 -6.33 6.98 3.89
C ALA A 160 -6.32 6.07 2.65
N GLN A 161 -5.14 5.62 2.22
CA GLN A 161 -4.99 4.70 1.09
C GLN A 161 -5.65 3.34 1.36
N CYS A 162 -5.57 2.84 2.60
CA CYS A 162 -6.24 1.61 3.02
C CYS A 162 -7.77 1.72 2.98
N LEU A 163 -8.33 2.88 3.38
CA LEU A 163 -9.77 3.12 3.31
C LEU A 163 -10.26 3.12 1.86
N VAL A 164 -9.53 3.80 0.96
CA VAL A 164 -9.86 3.81 -0.48
C VAL A 164 -9.81 2.40 -1.08
N ALA A 165 -8.78 1.61 -0.74
CA ALA A 165 -8.68 0.23 -1.21
C ALA A 165 -9.80 -0.68 -0.65
N SER A 166 -10.35 -0.35 0.52
CA SER A 166 -11.50 -1.06 1.10
C SER A 166 -12.85 -0.59 0.57
N THR A 167 -12.97 0.63 0.03
CA THR A 167 -14.25 1.13 -0.52
C THR A 167 -14.47 0.75 -1.98
N SER A 168 -13.43 0.36 -2.73
CA SER A 168 -13.58 -0.22 -4.06
C SER A 168 -14.28 -1.59 -4.08
N GLU A 169 -14.43 -2.24 -2.92
CA GLU A 169 -15.16 -3.49 -2.73
C GLU A 169 -16.00 -3.36 -1.45
N LEU A 170 -17.30 -3.09 -1.59
CA LEU A 170 -18.24 -2.98 -0.46
C LEU A 170 -18.08 -4.16 0.52
N GLU A 171 -17.98 -3.83 1.81
CA GLU A 171 -17.85 -4.70 2.99
C GLU A 171 -16.44 -5.27 3.30
N ASN A 172 -15.60 -4.46 3.96
CA ASN A 172 -15.12 -4.85 5.29
C ASN A 172 -14.40 -3.72 6.02
N ASN A 173 -14.61 -3.69 7.33
CA ASN A 173 -13.97 -2.79 8.28
C ASN A 173 -12.45 -3.08 8.28
N GLY A 174 -11.69 -2.35 7.45
CA GLY A 174 -10.26 -2.56 7.25
C GLY A 174 -9.50 -2.49 8.57
N SER A 175 -9.09 -3.65 9.09
CA SER A 175 -8.32 -3.74 10.32
C SER A 175 -6.83 -3.68 9.98
N TYR A 176 -6.16 -2.67 10.54
CA TYR A 176 -4.76 -2.31 10.27
C TYR A 176 -3.88 -2.56 11.50
N ARG A 177 -2.58 -2.80 11.27
CA ARG A 177 -1.58 -2.86 12.37
C ARG A 177 -0.24 -2.24 11.95
N TYR A 178 0.38 -1.59 12.94
CA TYR A 178 1.75 -1.08 12.93
C TYR A 178 2.67 -2.10 13.61
N LEU A 179 3.83 -2.36 13.03
CA LEU A 179 4.88 -3.19 13.61
C LEU A 179 5.87 -2.33 14.38
#